data_AF-A0A8R2JVM1-F1
#
_entry.id   AF-A0A8R2JVM1-F1
#
_cell.length_a   1.000
_cell.length_b   1.000
_cell.length_c   1.000
_cell.angle_alpha   90.00
_cell.angle_beta   90.00
_cell.angle_gamma   90.00
#
_symmetry.space_group_name_H-M   'P 1'
#
loop_
_entity.id
_entity.type
_entity.pdbx_description
1 polymer ?
#
loop_
_entity_poly.entity_id
_entity_poly.type
_entity_poly.pdbx_seq_one_letter_code
_entity_poly.pdbx_strand_id
1 'polypeptide(L)'
;MPESDILDITSQYETDSKITKIEYHSYAPYTTSFNNNDEIRISIQQTDVYPYLHESFIFLEGIITDATKVKLTNNGYSYLFEQIRLEINGIEVDSTRVLGITSSLKGYLSGTPDNYNCYENAGWNFKNATQSENDKSEFTACIPLKHWLGLFEDYKRIL
;
A
#
# COMPACT_ATOMS: atom_id res chain seq x y z
N MET A 1 -42.86 -27.23 1.13
CA MET A 1 -43.60 -26.26 1.97
C MET A 1 -42.59 -25.22 2.40
N PRO A 2 -42.84 -23.91 2.26
CA PRO A 2 -41.90 -22.91 2.75
C PRO A 2 -42.01 -22.86 4.29
N GLU A 3 -40.88 -22.99 4.98
CA GLU A 3 -40.79 -22.79 6.43
C GLU A 3 -41.18 -21.35 6.78
N SER A 4 -41.94 -21.19 7.86
CA SER A 4 -42.30 -19.86 8.37
C SER A 4 -41.09 -19.24 9.08
N ASP A 5 -40.75 -18.00 8.74
CA ASP A 5 -39.80 -17.15 9.48
C ASP A 5 -40.37 -16.74 10.86
N ILE A 6 -40.65 -17.72 11.73
CA ILE A 6 -41.06 -17.48 13.12
C ILE A 6 -39.79 -17.37 13.97
N LEU A 7 -39.62 -16.22 14.61
CA LEU A 7 -38.51 -15.94 15.53
C LEU A 7 -38.52 -16.92 16.71
N ASP A 8 -37.50 -17.78 16.79
CA ASP A 8 -37.29 -18.69 17.93
C ASP A 8 -36.58 -17.98 19.08
N ILE A 9 -37.35 -17.54 20.07
CA ILE A 9 -36.88 -16.88 21.29
C ILE A 9 -36.14 -17.83 22.26
N THR A 10 -36.14 -19.14 22.00
CA THR A 10 -35.44 -20.15 22.82
C THR A 10 -34.08 -20.54 22.26
N SER A 11 -33.76 -20.08 21.05
CA SER A 11 -32.46 -20.27 20.42
C SER A 11 -31.33 -19.64 21.24
N GLN A 12 -30.14 -20.25 21.20
CA GLN A 12 -28.96 -19.66 21.83
C GLN A 12 -28.62 -18.34 21.16
N TYR A 13 -28.25 -17.34 21.96
CA TYR A 13 -27.73 -16.08 21.46
C TYR A 13 -26.44 -16.33 20.66
N GLU A 14 -26.50 -16.09 19.35
CA GLU A 14 -25.34 -16.09 18.47
C GLU A 14 -24.93 -14.65 18.18
N THR A 15 -23.66 -14.33 18.42
CA THR A 15 -23.07 -13.04 18.06
C THR A 15 -22.54 -13.15 16.63
N ASP A 16 -23.16 -12.46 15.68
CA ASP A 16 -22.59 -12.36 14.34
C ASP A 16 -21.39 -11.39 14.36
N SER A 17 -20.19 -11.94 14.20
CA SER A 17 -18.93 -11.19 14.15
C SER A 17 -18.35 -11.13 12.72
N LYS A 18 -19.17 -11.38 11.69
CA LYS A 18 -18.71 -11.34 10.31
C LYS A 18 -18.35 -9.92 9.89
N ILE A 19 -17.27 -9.81 9.10
CA ILE A 19 -16.93 -8.57 8.40
C ILE A 19 -18.00 -8.33 7.34
N THR A 20 -18.79 -7.27 7.52
CA THR A 20 -19.89 -6.91 6.62
C THR A 20 -19.46 -5.97 5.50
N LYS A 21 -18.36 -5.22 5.70
CA LYS A 21 -17.89 -4.19 4.76
C LYS A 21 -16.39 -3.95 4.90
N ILE A 22 -15.74 -3.62 3.79
CA ILE A 22 -14.38 -3.07 3.73
C ILE A 22 -14.50 -1.65 3.17
N GLU A 23 -13.83 -0.70 3.82
CA GLU A 23 -13.78 0.71 3.42
C GLU A 23 -12.33 1.18 3.31
N TYR A 24 -12.07 2.06 2.35
CA TYR A 24 -10.77 2.70 2.18
C TYR A 24 -10.77 4.04 2.92
N HIS A 25 -9.77 4.22 3.79
CA HIS A 25 -9.55 5.45 4.53
C HIS A 25 -8.21 6.07 4.12
N SER A 26 -8.22 7.36 3.81
CA SER A 26 -7.02 8.11 3.46
C SER A 26 -6.46 8.81 4.68
N TYR A 27 -5.15 8.67 4.91
CA TYR A 27 -4.44 9.34 5.99
C TYR A 27 -3.34 10.21 5.40
N ALA A 28 -3.42 11.52 5.62
CA ALA A 28 -2.39 12.46 5.22
C ALA A 28 -1.22 12.43 6.23
N PRO A 29 0.02 12.64 5.78
CA PRO A 29 1.16 12.74 6.68
C PRO A 29 1.08 14.01 7.53
N TYR A 30 1.66 13.95 8.74
CA TYR A 30 1.79 15.09 9.65
C TYR A 30 2.99 16.00 9.31
N THR A 31 3.71 15.71 8.23
CA THR A 31 4.92 16.43 7.86
C THR A 31 4.63 17.76 7.20
N THR A 32 5.47 18.75 7.50
CA THR A 32 5.34 20.09 6.94
C THR A 32 6.14 20.31 5.66
N SER A 33 7.01 19.36 5.29
CA SER A 33 7.82 19.40 4.07
C SER A 33 8.12 18.00 3.53
N PHE A 34 8.50 17.95 2.26
CA PHE A 34 8.92 16.75 1.52
C PHE A 34 10.27 16.98 0.83
N ASN A 35 11.19 17.67 1.51
CA ASN A 35 12.53 17.89 1.00
C ASN A 35 13.37 16.60 1.12
N ASN A 36 14.55 16.61 0.49
CA ASN A 36 15.47 15.49 0.57
C ASN A 36 15.85 15.17 2.03
N ASN A 37 15.73 13.89 2.39
CA ASN A 37 15.96 13.35 3.74
C ASN A 37 14.92 13.72 4.81
N ASP A 38 13.80 14.35 4.42
CA ASP A 38 12.69 14.54 5.34
C ASP A 38 12.05 13.19 5.68
N GLU A 39 11.70 13.00 6.95
CA GLU A 39 10.99 11.81 7.42
C GLU A 39 9.48 12.01 7.30
N ILE A 40 8.81 11.25 6.44
CA ILE A 40 7.35 11.27 6.29
C ILE A 40 6.70 10.36 7.33
N ARG A 41 5.88 10.95 8.21
CA ARG A 41 5.15 10.24 9.27
C ARG A 41 3.65 10.29 9.04
N ILE A 42 3.04 9.11 8.92
CA ILE A 42 1.58 8.92 8.86
C ILE A 42 1.17 8.19 10.13
N SER A 43 0.41 8.86 11.00
CA SER A 43 -0.10 8.25 12.23
C SER A 43 -1.56 7.89 12.06
N ILE A 44 -1.92 6.64 12.36
CA ILE A 44 -3.30 6.16 12.36
C ILE A 44 -3.72 5.99 13.81
N GLN A 45 -4.71 6.78 14.25
CA GLN A 45 -5.21 6.79 15.64
C GLN A 45 -6.74 6.66 15.65
N GLN A 46 -7.26 5.50 15.25
CA GLN A 46 -8.69 5.21 15.29
C GLN A 46 -8.98 4.05 16.25
N THR A 47 -10.07 4.17 17.00
CA THR A 47 -10.49 3.19 18.01
C THR A 47 -11.65 2.30 17.51
N ASP A 48 -12.29 2.71 16.43
CA ASP A 48 -13.52 2.13 15.87
C ASP A 48 -13.30 1.34 14.57
N VAL A 49 -12.07 1.29 14.06
CA VAL A 49 -11.72 0.61 12.80
C VAL A 49 -10.55 -0.33 13.03
N TYR A 50 -10.67 -1.56 12.53
CA TYR A 50 -9.62 -2.57 12.54
C TYR A 50 -8.85 -2.50 11.20
N PRO A 51 -7.57 -2.10 11.17
CA PRO A 51 -6.86 -1.91 9.92
C PRO A 51 -6.54 -3.25 9.26
N TYR A 52 -6.94 -3.38 8.00
CA TYR A 52 -6.55 -4.50 7.14
C TYR A 52 -5.30 -4.12 6.33
N LEU A 53 -4.13 -4.34 6.95
CA LEU A 53 -2.86 -3.88 6.38
C LEU A 53 -2.54 -4.49 5.01
N HIS A 54 -2.94 -5.74 4.75
CA HIS A 54 -2.59 -6.46 3.51
C HIS A 54 -2.97 -5.72 2.21
N GLU A 55 -4.07 -4.98 2.22
CA GLU A 55 -4.57 -4.22 1.06
C GLU A 55 -4.30 -2.71 1.15
N SER A 56 -3.39 -2.31 2.02
CA SER A 56 -2.98 -0.90 2.15
C SER A 56 -1.93 -0.51 1.11
N PHE A 57 -1.95 0.77 0.73
CA PHE A 57 -1.03 1.34 -0.26
C PHE A 57 -0.67 2.78 0.10
N ILE A 58 0.47 3.24 -0.44
CA ILE A 58 0.86 4.65 -0.42
C ILE A 58 0.48 5.26 -1.77
N PHE A 59 -0.28 6.34 -1.70
CA PHE A 59 -0.62 7.15 -2.87
C PHE A 59 0.33 8.34 -2.95
N LEU A 60 0.97 8.52 -4.11
CA LEU A 60 1.93 9.57 -4.39
C LEU A 60 1.45 10.42 -5.56
N GLU A 61 1.60 11.72 -5.42
CA GLU A 61 1.42 12.69 -6.50
C GLU A 61 2.63 13.62 -6.50
N GLY A 62 3.11 14.01 -7.68
CA GLY A 62 4.27 14.86 -7.76
C GLY A 62 4.55 15.38 -9.17
N ILE A 63 5.62 16.18 -9.27
CA ILE A 63 6.07 16.80 -10.52
C ILE A 63 7.55 16.44 -10.76
N ILE A 64 7.84 15.91 -11.93
CA ILE A 64 9.18 15.71 -12.48
C ILE A 64 9.63 16.99 -13.15
N THR A 65 10.65 17.64 -12.59
CA THR A 65 11.30 18.79 -13.23
C THR A 65 12.13 18.28 -14.43
N ASP A 66 12.09 18.98 -15.57
CA ASP A 66 12.76 18.56 -16.81
C ASP A 66 12.36 17.15 -17.30
N ALA A 67 11.06 16.84 -17.31
CA ALA A 67 10.51 15.54 -17.74
C ALA A 67 10.94 15.11 -19.17
N THR A 68 11.34 16.05 -20.03
CA THR A 68 11.88 15.75 -21.37
C THR A 68 13.29 15.16 -21.36
N LYS A 69 14.04 15.33 -20.25
CA LYS A 69 15.42 14.84 -20.08
C LYS A 69 15.53 13.68 -19.10
N VAL A 70 14.52 13.49 -18.25
CA VAL A 70 14.51 12.47 -17.20
C VAL A 70 13.56 11.35 -17.57
N LYS A 71 14.05 10.11 -17.52
CA LYS A 71 13.21 8.91 -17.59
C LYS A 71 13.28 8.21 -16.24
N LEU A 72 12.12 7.83 -15.70
CA LEU A 72 12.10 6.99 -14.51
C LEU A 72 12.64 5.59 -14.90
N THR A 73 13.19 4.88 -13.91
CA THR A 73 13.58 3.47 -14.08
C THR A 73 12.45 2.58 -13.60
N ASN A 74 12.50 1.28 -13.93
CA ASN A 74 11.52 0.33 -13.39
C ASN A 74 11.54 0.42 -11.87
N ASN A 75 10.39 0.48 -11.20
CA ASN A 75 10.28 0.74 -9.76
C ASN A 75 10.78 2.13 -9.30
N GLY A 76 10.82 3.11 -10.21
CA GLY A 76 11.45 4.42 -9.98
C GLY A 76 10.92 5.15 -8.74
N TYR A 77 9.63 5.02 -8.42
CA TYR A 77 9.04 5.68 -7.26
C TYR A 77 9.56 5.15 -5.92
N SER A 78 9.93 3.87 -5.84
CA SER A 78 10.54 3.29 -4.63
C SER A 78 11.93 3.86 -4.35
N TYR A 79 12.62 4.40 -5.36
CA TYR A 79 13.92 5.07 -5.18
C TYR A 79 13.80 6.49 -4.59
N LEU A 80 12.58 7.02 -4.45
CA LEU A 80 12.36 8.29 -3.75
C LEU A 80 12.51 8.15 -2.23
N PHE A 81 12.49 6.92 -1.71
CA PHE A 81 12.52 6.63 -0.28
C PHE A 81 13.74 5.80 0.09
N GLU A 82 14.38 6.14 1.21
CA GLU A 82 15.51 5.36 1.73
C GLU A 82 15.02 4.21 2.62
N GLN A 83 14.06 4.48 3.52
CA GLN A 83 13.57 3.52 4.49
C GLN A 83 12.07 3.70 4.73
N ILE A 84 11.39 2.59 5.01
CA ILE A 84 10.04 2.55 5.61
C ILE A 84 10.12 1.78 6.92
N ARG A 85 9.33 2.22 7.90
CA ARG A 85 9.13 1.55 9.20
C ARG A 85 7.65 1.49 9.51
N LEU A 86 7.18 0.31 9.91
CA LEU A 86 5.90 0.14 10.56
C LEU A 86 6.11 0.16 12.07
N GLU A 87 5.48 1.10 12.76
CA GLU A 87 5.48 1.18 14.21
C GLU A 87 4.07 0.95 14.75
N ILE A 88 3.92 0.01 15.69
CA ILE A 88 2.69 -0.21 16.45
C ILE A 88 2.96 0.18 17.90
N ASN A 89 2.22 1.16 18.42
CA ASN A 89 2.42 1.71 19.76
C ASN A 89 3.89 2.13 20.05
N GLY A 90 4.58 2.68 19.04
CA GLY A 90 5.98 3.12 19.14
C GLY A 90 7.02 2.00 19.11
N ILE A 91 6.61 0.76 18.85
CA ILE A 91 7.51 -0.38 18.66
C ILE A 91 7.61 -0.66 17.16
N GLU A 92 8.83 -0.69 16.62
CA GLU A 92 9.07 -1.11 15.23
C GLU A 92 8.71 -2.60 15.07
N VAL A 93 7.75 -2.88 14.20
CA VAL A 93 7.25 -4.23 13.92
C VAL A 93 7.84 -4.78 12.63
N ASP A 94 8.02 -3.93 11.62
CA ASP A 94 8.64 -4.28 10.34
C ASP A 94 9.36 -3.06 9.76
N SER A 95 10.47 -3.29 9.07
CA SER A 95 11.20 -2.22 8.40
C SER A 95 12.00 -2.73 7.21
N THR A 96 12.08 -1.88 6.18
CA THR A 96 12.85 -2.15 4.97
C THR A 96 13.68 -0.93 4.63
N ARG A 97 14.98 -1.14 4.40
CA ARG A 97 15.95 -0.12 3.97
C ARG A 97 16.33 -0.30 2.51
N VAL A 98 16.91 0.74 1.92
CA VAL A 98 17.34 0.78 0.52
C VAL A 98 16.20 0.36 -0.40
N LEU A 99 15.04 0.99 -0.18
CA LEU A 99 13.73 0.56 -0.70
C LEU A 99 13.73 0.30 -2.19
N GLY A 100 14.32 1.20 -2.98
CA GLY A 100 14.42 1.02 -4.43
C GLY A 100 15.07 -0.30 -4.83
N ILE A 101 16.16 -0.70 -4.19
CA ILE A 101 16.90 -1.93 -4.53
C ILE A 101 16.18 -3.17 -4.01
N THR A 102 15.76 -3.15 -2.73
CA THR A 102 15.14 -4.31 -2.08
C THR A 102 13.80 -4.68 -2.71
N SER A 103 12.94 -3.69 -2.96
CA SER A 103 11.67 -3.90 -3.65
C SER A 103 11.86 -4.27 -5.12
N SER A 104 12.91 -3.78 -5.79
CA SER A 104 13.27 -4.26 -7.13
C SER A 104 13.68 -5.72 -7.15
N LEU A 105 14.55 -6.15 -6.24
CA LEU A 105 14.94 -7.55 -6.15
C LEU A 105 13.71 -8.44 -5.88
N LYS A 106 12.84 -8.01 -4.97
CA LYS A 106 11.57 -8.68 -4.68
C LYS A 106 10.68 -8.77 -5.92
N GLY A 107 10.45 -7.65 -6.60
CA GLY A 107 9.60 -7.60 -7.80
C GLY A 107 10.05 -8.54 -8.90
N TYR A 108 11.37 -8.71 -9.10
CA TYR A 108 11.90 -9.67 -10.08
C TYR A 108 11.80 -11.13 -9.63
N LEU A 109 11.94 -11.42 -8.33
CA LEU A 109 11.96 -12.80 -7.82
C LEU A 109 10.58 -13.35 -7.45
N SER A 110 9.69 -12.51 -6.95
CA SER A 110 8.37 -12.91 -6.43
C SER A 110 7.19 -12.32 -7.22
N GLY A 111 7.45 -11.48 -8.24
CA GLY A 111 6.41 -10.92 -9.08
C GLY A 111 5.64 -12.00 -9.85
N THR A 112 4.36 -12.17 -9.52
CA THR A 112 3.45 -13.05 -10.26
C THR A 112 2.59 -12.24 -11.24
N PRO A 113 2.03 -12.88 -12.29
CA PRO A 113 1.09 -12.22 -13.19
C PRO A 113 -0.14 -11.62 -12.48
N ASP A 114 -0.58 -12.21 -11.37
CA ASP A 114 -1.67 -11.71 -10.54
C ASP A 114 -1.37 -10.33 -9.95
N ASN A 115 -0.08 -10.03 -9.71
CA ASN A 115 0.36 -8.76 -9.16
C ASN A 115 0.60 -7.69 -10.25
N TYR A 116 0.48 -8.05 -11.54
CA TYR A 116 0.82 -7.19 -12.68
C TYR A 116 0.13 -5.83 -12.61
N ASN A 117 -1.21 -5.84 -12.52
CA ASN A 117 -2.02 -4.61 -12.54
C ASN A 117 -1.72 -3.72 -11.33
N CYS A 118 -1.48 -4.32 -10.16
CA CYS A 118 -1.22 -3.57 -8.93
C CYS A 118 0.15 -2.90 -8.95
N TYR A 119 1.18 -3.59 -9.46
CA TYR A 119 2.53 -3.05 -9.49
C TYR A 119 2.78 -2.11 -10.69
N GLU A 120 2.00 -2.21 -11.76
CA GLU A 120 2.04 -1.22 -12.84
C GLU A 120 1.74 0.20 -12.34
N ASN A 121 0.74 0.34 -11.44
CA ASN A 121 0.44 1.60 -10.75
C ASN A 121 1.56 2.06 -9.80
N ALA A 122 2.45 1.17 -9.40
CA ALA A 122 3.63 1.45 -8.58
C ALA A 122 4.89 1.76 -9.42
N GLY A 123 4.75 1.89 -10.75
CA GLY A 123 5.86 2.13 -11.67
C GLY A 123 6.64 0.86 -12.04
N TRP A 124 6.03 -0.32 -11.88
CA TRP A 124 6.62 -1.60 -12.28
C TRP A 124 6.16 -2.03 -13.67
N ASN A 125 7.10 -2.34 -14.58
CA ASN A 125 6.79 -2.78 -15.93
C ASN A 125 7.31 -4.20 -16.18
N PHE A 126 6.41 -5.17 -16.30
CA PHE A 126 6.80 -6.56 -16.60
C PHE A 126 7.02 -6.86 -18.09
N LYS A 127 6.59 -5.96 -18.99
CA LYS A 127 6.58 -6.22 -20.45
C LYS A 127 7.77 -5.59 -21.19
N ASN A 128 8.76 -5.03 -20.47
CA ASN A 128 9.80 -4.19 -21.06
C ASN A 128 9.22 -3.09 -21.98
N ALA A 129 7.98 -2.67 -21.74
CA ALA A 129 7.41 -1.57 -22.48
C ALA A 129 8.14 -0.30 -22.03
N THR A 130 8.50 0.56 -22.98
CA THR A 130 9.00 1.90 -22.69
C THR A 130 8.05 2.56 -21.71
N GLN A 131 8.59 3.01 -20.57
CA GLN A 131 7.82 3.78 -19.62
C GLN A 131 7.11 4.92 -20.33
N SER A 132 5.89 5.23 -19.87
CA SER A 132 5.14 6.36 -20.39
C SER A 132 6.03 7.59 -20.38
N GLU A 133 6.30 8.12 -21.57
CA GLU A 133 6.94 9.43 -21.69
C GLU A 133 5.95 10.42 -21.09
N ASN A 134 6.28 10.95 -19.92
CA ASN A 134 5.45 11.93 -19.25
C ASN A 134 5.56 13.25 -20.04
N ASP A 135 4.72 13.40 -21.07
CA ASP A 135 4.53 14.67 -21.79
C ASP A 135 4.05 15.78 -20.85
N LYS A 136 3.40 15.38 -19.74
CA LYS A 136 3.04 16.23 -18.61
C LYS A 136 4.01 15.92 -17.48
N SER A 137 4.69 16.93 -16.97
CA SER A 137 5.65 16.79 -15.87
C SER A 137 5.05 16.19 -14.59
N GLU A 138 3.73 16.04 -14.48
CA GLU A 138 3.04 15.45 -13.34
C GLU A 138 3.05 13.92 -13.37
N PHE A 139 3.10 13.29 -12.20
CA PHE A 139 2.90 11.85 -12.04
C PHE A 139 2.00 11.56 -10.85
N THR A 140 1.31 10.43 -10.93
CA THR A 140 0.65 9.79 -9.80
C THR A 140 1.06 8.33 -9.73
N ALA A 141 1.16 7.81 -8.52
CA ALA A 141 1.53 6.41 -8.28
C ALA A 141 0.77 5.85 -7.09
N CYS A 142 0.44 4.56 -7.16
CA CYS A 142 -0.16 3.82 -6.08
C CYS A 142 0.74 2.62 -5.77
N ILE A 143 1.42 2.67 -4.63
CA ILE A 143 2.43 1.68 -4.24
C ILE A 143 1.86 0.78 -3.15
N PRO A 144 1.56 -0.50 -3.44
CA PRO A 144 1.09 -1.43 -2.42
C PRO A 144 2.13 -1.61 -1.32
N LEU A 145 1.74 -1.48 -0.05
CA LEU A 145 2.67 -1.58 1.08
C LEU A 145 3.27 -3.00 1.21
N LYS A 146 2.56 -4.03 0.73
CA LYS A 146 3.10 -5.40 0.57
C LYS A 146 4.33 -5.49 -0.34
N HIS A 147 4.56 -4.49 -1.21
CA HIS A 147 5.77 -4.44 -2.04
C HIS A 147 6.99 -4.00 -1.22
N TRP A 148 6.78 -3.24 -0.16
CA TRP A 148 7.84 -2.66 0.68
C TRP A 148 8.04 -3.38 2.00
N LEU A 149 6.96 -3.87 2.62
CA LEU A 149 6.96 -4.50 3.95
C LEU A 149 6.55 -5.96 3.84
N GLY A 150 7.29 -6.85 4.50
CA GLY A 150 7.02 -8.29 4.50
C GLY A 150 5.76 -8.63 5.28
N LEU A 151 5.52 -7.94 6.40
CA LEU A 151 4.32 -8.15 7.21
C LEU A 151 3.04 -7.95 6.39
N PHE A 152 3.02 -6.93 5.54
CA PHE A 152 1.86 -6.60 4.70
C PHE A 152 1.62 -7.66 3.61
N GLU A 153 2.65 -8.39 3.19
CA GLU A 153 2.51 -9.47 2.23
C GLU A 153 1.91 -10.73 2.86
N ASP A 154 2.42 -11.12 4.03
CA ASP A 154 2.10 -12.41 4.65
C ASP A 154 0.90 -12.35 5.61
N TYR A 155 0.71 -11.23 6.31
CA TYR A 155 -0.32 -11.10 7.34
C TYR A 155 -1.68 -10.66 6.76
N LYS A 156 -2.49 -11.64 6.39
CA LYS A 156 -3.84 -11.44 5.81
C LYS A 156 -4.97 -11.39 6.85
N ARG A 157 -4.71 -10.81 8.02
CA ARG A 157 -5.70 -10.64 9.07
C ARG A 157 -5.84 -9.16 9.43
N ILE A 158 -6.99 -8.80 9.99
CA ILE A 158 -7.17 -7.50 10.63
C ILE A 158 -6.30 -7.44 11.89
N LEU A 159 -5.73 -6.28 12.17
CA LEU A 159 -5.11 -5.98 13.47
C LEU A 159 -6.14 -5.45 14.45
#